data_AF-H3BII4-F1
#
_entry.id   AF-H3BII4-F1
#
_cell.length_a   1.000
_cell.length_b   1.000
_cell.length_c   1.000
_cell.angle_alpha   90.00
_cell.angle_beta   90.00
_cell.angle_gamma   90.00
#
_symmetry.space_group_name_H-M   'P 1'
#
loop_
_entity.id
_entity.type
_entity.pdbx_description
1 polymer ?
#
loop_
_entity_poly.entity_id
_entity_poly.type
_entity_poly.pdbx_seq_one_letter_code
_entity_poly.pdbx_strand_id
1 'polypeptide(L)'
;ILSCSSSSLPVKIDQQRHLVVLDEEYENISPDELQDELPEREPRFLVYSYKYEHDDGRVSYPLCFIFSSPSGCRPQQQMMYAVSKTKLVNQAELTKVFEIRSTDELTEEWLHQKLGFFH
;
A
#
# COMPACT_ATOMS: atom_id res chain seq x y z
N ILE A 1 17.31 8.37 2.10
CA ILE A 1 16.15 7.95 1.31
C ILE A 1 15.39 9.22 0.93
N LEU A 2 15.91 9.93 -0.05
CA LEU A 2 15.30 11.11 -0.68
C LEU A 2 15.54 10.88 -2.19
N SER A 3 14.90 9.86 -2.74
CA SER A 3 14.84 9.67 -4.18
C SER A 3 13.69 10.51 -4.71
N CYS A 4 13.90 11.20 -5.83
CA CYS A 4 12.91 12.09 -6.47
C CYS A 4 11.84 11.27 -7.23
N SER A 5 11.45 10.12 -6.68
CA SER A 5 10.73 9.06 -7.38
C SER A 5 9.89 8.21 -6.43
N SER A 6 8.83 7.61 -6.98
CA SER A 6 7.92 6.76 -6.21
C SER A 6 8.61 5.48 -5.74
N SER A 7 8.31 5.05 -4.52
CA SER A 7 8.85 3.78 -3.97
C SER A 7 7.79 3.05 -3.15
N SER A 8 7.82 1.72 -3.21
CA SER A 8 6.89 0.84 -2.50
C SER A 8 7.64 -0.15 -1.62
N LEU A 9 7.22 -0.24 -0.37
CA LEU A 9 7.64 -1.28 0.56
C LEU A 9 6.44 -2.18 0.89
N PRO A 10 6.31 -3.32 0.19
CA PRO A 10 5.37 -4.36 0.56
C PRO A 10 5.79 -5.03 1.86
N VAL A 11 4.79 -5.37 2.65
CA VAL A 11 4.92 -5.94 3.98
C VAL A 11 3.92 -7.09 4.10
N LYS A 12 4.40 -8.24 4.58
CA LYS A 12 3.60 -9.43 4.82
C LYS A 12 3.66 -9.86 6.28
N ILE A 13 2.68 -10.64 6.70
CA ILE A 13 2.67 -11.26 8.03
C ILE A 13 3.13 -12.71 7.85
N ASP A 14 4.26 -13.04 8.45
CA ASP A 14 4.69 -14.43 8.59
C ASP A 14 3.71 -15.14 9.55
N GLN A 15 2.93 -16.09 9.02
CA GLN A 15 1.89 -16.79 9.77
C GLN A 15 2.45 -17.71 10.85
N GLN A 16 3.67 -18.23 10.68
CA GLN A 16 4.28 -19.15 11.65
C GLN A 16 4.89 -18.36 12.81
N ARG A 17 5.45 -17.18 12.53
CA ARG A 17 6.15 -16.37 13.51
C ARG A 17 5.29 -15.24 14.09
N HIS A 18 4.13 -14.96 13.49
CA HIS A 18 3.28 -13.81 13.80
C HIS A 18 4.05 -12.48 13.76
N LEU A 19 4.99 -12.36 12.82
CA LEU A 19 5.82 -11.18 12.65
C LEU A 19 5.50 -10.48 11.33
N VAL A 20 5.54 -9.16 11.38
CA VAL A 20 5.50 -8.30 10.21
C VAL A 20 6.90 -8.33 9.58
N VAL A 21 7.00 -8.75 8.32
CA VAL A 21 8.27 -8.85 7.58
C VAL A 21 8.17 -8.07 6.28
N LEU A 22 9.26 -7.41 5.91
CA LEU A 22 9.40 -6.74 4.61
C LEU A 22 9.45 -7.80 3.50
N ASP A 23 8.77 -7.51 2.39
CA ASP A 23 8.95 -8.23 1.12
C ASP A 23 10.01 -7.51 0.28
N GLU A 24 10.02 -7.76 -1.04
CA GLU A 24 10.91 -7.06 -1.97
C GLU A 24 10.53 -5.57 -2.09
N GLU A 25 11.51 -4.69 -1.87
CA GLU A 25 11.35 -3.24 -2.02
C GLU A 25 11.42 -2.85 -3.50
N TYR A 26 10.49 -2.00 -3.92
CA TYR A 26 10.41 -1.49 -5.29
C TYR A 26 10.76 -0.01 -5.34
N GLU A 27 11.71 0.34 -6.20
CA GLU A 27 12.10 1.73 -6.48
C GLU A 27 11.64 2.15 -7.87
N ASN A 28 11.16 3.40 -8.01
CA ASN A 28 10.67 3.97 -9.27
C ASN A 28 9.50 3.20 -9.91
N ILE A 29 8.65 2.58 -9.09
CA ILE A 29 7.48 1.83 -9.56
C ILE A 29 6.24 2.73 -9.57
N SER A 30 5.45 2.67 -10.64
CA SER A 30 4.12 3.31 -10.70
C SER A 30 3.06 2.46 -9.99
N PRO A 31 1.88 3.01 -9.65
CA PRO A 31 0.78 2.21 -9.09
C PRO A 31 0.36 1.07 -10.03
N ASP A 32 0.27 1.36 -11.34
CA ASP A 32 -0.14 0.40 -12.36
C ASP A 32 0.87 -0.73 -12.56
N GLU A 33 2.17 -0.48 -12.42
CA GLU A 33 3.18 -1.56 -12.40
C GLU A 33 3.18 -2.31 -11.06
N LEU A 34 3.00 -1.59 -9.94
CA LEU A 34 2.97 -2.19 -8.61
C LEU A 34 1.82 -3.18 -8.47
N GLN A 35 0.68 -2.95 -9.12
CA GLN A 35 -0.46 -3.87 -9.07
C GLN A 35 -0.10 -5.27 -9.61
N ASP A 36 0.74 -5.34 -10.65
CA ASP A 36 1.13 -6.58 -11.33
C ASP A 36 2.09 -7.42 -10.47
N GLU A 37 2.82 -6.76 -9.56
CA GLU A 37 3.72 -7.39 -8.60
C GLU A 37 3.00 -7.93 -7.35
N LEU A 38 1.71 -7.62 -7.17
CA LEU A 38 0.95 -8.03 -5.99
C LEU A 38 0.29 -9.41 -6.17
N PRO A 39 0.26 -10.23 -5.11
CA PRO A 39 -0.42 -11.51 -5.17
C PRO A 39 -1.95 -11.35 -5.20
N GLU A 40 -2.61 -11.85 -6.25
CA GLU A 40 -4.08 -11.80 -6.42
C GLU A 40 -4.88 -12.62 -5.39
N ARG A 41 -4.22 -13.49 -4.62
CA ARG A 41 -4.87 -14.44 -3.68
C ARG A 41 -4.34 -14.35 -2.26
N GLU A 42 -3.46 -13.40 -1.97
CA GLU A 42 -2.91 -13.19 -0.64
C GLU A 42 -2.97 -11.73 -0.23
N PRO A 43 -3.25 -11.44 1.04
CA PRO A 43 -3.22 -10.06 1.51
C PRO A 43 -1.78 -9.53 1.60
N ARG A 44 -1.62 -8.23 1.33
CA ARG A 44 -0.37 -7.48 1.49
C ARG A 44 -0.66 -6.10 2.07
N PHE A 45 0.21 -5.64 2.97
CA PHE A 45 0.26 -4.23 3.37
C PHE A 45 1.32 -3.54 2.54
N LEU A 46 1.04 -2.36 2.03
CA LEU A 46 1.98 -1.58 1.23
C LEU A 46 2.20 -0.26 1.94
N VAL A 47 3.46 0.12 2.09
CA VAL A 47 3.84 1.49 2.44
C VAL A 47 4.39 2.11 1.16
N TYR A 48 3.62 3.01 0.56
CA TYR A 48 3.90 3.56 -0.76
C TYR A 48 4.12 5.07 -0.68
N SER A 49 5.33 5.51 -1.00
CA SER A 49 5.67 6.92 -1.15
C SER A 49 5.39 7.31 -2.60
N TYR A 50 4.23 7.92 -2.84
CA TYR A 50 3.79 8.27 -4.19
C TYR A 50 4.21 9.69 -4.56
N LYS A 51 4.83 9.88 -5.73
CA LYS A 51 5.06 11.23 -6.28
C LYS A 51 3.72 11.81 -6.78
N TYR A 52 3.17 12.75 -6.04
CA TYR A 52 1.91 13.41 -6.37
C TYR A 52 2.17 14.81 -6.94
N GLU A 53 1.76 15.05 -8.18
CA GLU A 53 1.80 16.36 -8.82
C GLU A 53 0.43 17.04 -8.64
N HIS A 54 0.43 18.17 -7.92
CA HIS A 54 -0.78 18.95 -7.66
C HIS A 54 -1.14 19.80 -8.88
N ASP A 55 -2.42 20.16 -9.01
CA ASP A 55 -2.93 21.00 -10.10
C ASP A 55 -2.23 22.37 -10.21
N ASP A 56 -1.67 22.87 -9.11
CA ASP A 56 -0.91 24.13 -9.06
C ASP A 56 0.58 23.97 -9.40
N GLY A 57 1.00 22.77 -9.81
CA GLY A 57 2.37 22.42 -10.19
C GLY A 57 3.29 22.09 -9.01
N ARG A 58 2.81 22.09 -7.77
CA ARG A 58 3.59 21.56 -6.63
C ARG A 58 3.74 20.06 -6.74
N VAL A 59 4.85 19.53 -6.23
CA VAL A 59 5.06 18.09 -6.10
C VAL A 59 5.18 17.75 -4.62
N SER A 60 4.46 16.71 -4.18
CA SER A 60 4.61 16.14 -2.84
C SER A 60 4.83 14.63 -2.90
N TYR A 61 5.27 14.07 -1.78
CA TYR A 61 5.51 12.63 -1.63
C TYR A 61 4.71 12.08 -0.45
N PRO A 62 3.36 12.01 -0.55
CA PRO A 62 2.55 11.42 0.51
C PRO A 62 2.92 9.95 0.74
N LEU A 63 3.20 9.62 2.00
CA LEU A 63 3.32 8.24 2.45
C LEU A 63 1.93 7.64 2.65
N CYS A 64 1.60 6.63 1.85
CA CYS A 64 0.31 5.96 1.82
C CYS A 64 0.45 4.54 2.39
N PHE A 65 -0.45 4.17 3.29
CA PHE A 65 -0.65 2.79 3.69
C PHE A 65 -1.77 2.18 2.85
N ILE A 66 -1.50 1.14 2.08
CA ILE A 66 -2.51 0.48 1.26
C ILE A 66 -2.62 -0.98 1.71
N PHE A 67 -3.81 -1.37 2.16
CA PHE A 67 -4.11 -2.77 2.45
C PHE A 67 -4.70 -3.43 1.20
N SER A 68 -3.89 -4.24 0.52
CA SER A 68 -4.38 -5.13 -0.52
C SER A 68 -5.01 -6.36 0.11
N SER A 69 -6.32 -6.53 -0.10
CA SER A 69 -7.09 -7.67 0.43
C SER A 69 -7.99 -8.31 -0.65
N PRO A 70 -7.38 -8.96 -1.66
CA PRO A 70 -8.13 -9.57 -2.75
C PRO A 70 -9.22 -10.54 -2.27
N SER A 71 -10.37 -10.55 -2.94
CA SER A 71 -11.51 -11.42 -2.56
C SER A 71 -11.19 -12.92 -2.55
N GLY A 72 -10.15 -13.36 -3.27
CA GLY A 72 -9.67 -14.74 -3.29
C GLY A 72 -8.87 -15.20 -2.07
N CYS A 73 -8.64 -14.33 -1.08
CA CYS A 73 -7.85 -14.63 0.11
C CYS A 73 -8.52 -15.68 1.02
N ARG A 74 -7.73 -16.50 1.71
CA ARG A 74 -8.27 -17.37 2.76
C ARG A 74 -8.80 -16.52 3.92
N PRO A 75 -10.02 -16.80 4.46
CA PRO A 75 -10.62 -15.99 5.51
C PRO A 75 -9.73 -15.81 6.76
N GLN A 76 -8.99 -16.85 7.14
CA GLN A 76 -8.05 -16.82 8.27
C GLN A 76 -6.90 -15.82 8.05
N GLN A 77 -6.34 -15.78 6.84
CA GLN A 77 -5.27 -14.83 6.48
C GLN A 77 -5.82 -13.40 6.47
N GLN A 78 -6.99 -13.21 5.87
CA GLN A 78 -7.63 -11.90 5.80
C GLN A 78 -7.92 -11.34 7.20
N MET A 79 -8.42 -12.18 8.11
CA MET A 79 -8.66 -11.80 9.51
C MET A 79 -7.36 -11.44 10.24
N MET A 80 -6.30 -12.24 10.08
CA MET A 80 -4.99 -11.96 10.69
C MET A 80 -4.43 -10.59 10.25
N TYR A 81 -4.54 -10.27 8.96
CA TYR A 81 -4.13 -8.96 8.44
C TYR A 81 -5.05 -7.86 8.95
N ALA A 82 -6.38 -8.01 8.86
CA ALA A 82 -7.31 -6.99 9.34
C ALA A 82 -7.08 -6.59 10.81
N VAL A 83 -6.82 -7.57 11.69
CA VAL A 83 -6.49 -7.33 13.12
C VAL A 83 -5.15 -6.59 13.27
N SER A 84 -4.16 -6.95 12.45
CA SER A 84 -2.81 -6.36 12.53
C SER A 84 -2.75 -4.95 11.93
N LYS A 85 -3.67 -4.61 11.01
CA LYS A 85 -3.72 -3.32 10.30
C LYS A 85 -3.68 -2.14 11.27
N THR A 86 -4.59 -2.11 12.23
CA THR A 86 -4.71 -0.99 13.18
C THR A 86 -3.45 -0.82 14.00
N LYS A 87 -2.81 -1.92 14.43
CA LYS A 87 -1.56 -1.87 15.17
C LYS A 87 -0.44 -1.26 14.32
N LEU A 88 -0.29 -1.71 13.08
CA LEU A 88 0.77 -1.26 12.19
C LEU A 88 0.60 0.23 11.80
N VAL A 89 -0.62 0.63 11.44
CA VAL A 89 -0.96 2.04 11.12
C VAL A 89 -0.64 2.96 12.29
N ASN A 90 -1.04 2.58 13.51
CA ASN A 90 -0.81 3.40 14.70
C ASN A 90 0.68 3.48 15.06
N GLN A 91 1.42 2.37 14.94
CA GLN A 91 2.86 2.35 15.26
C GLN A 91 3.70 3.14 14.26
N ALA A 92 3.30 3.17 12.98
CA ALA A 92 3.99 3.89 11.92
C ALA A 92 3.45 5.31 11.70
N GLU A 93 2.49 5.77 12.52
CA GLU A 93 1.86 7.10 12.45
C GLU A 93 1.32 7.44 11.04
N LEU A 94 0.80 6.43 10.32
CA LEU A 94 0.35 6.58 8.94
C LEU A 94 -1.06 7.20 8.92
N THR A 95 -1.19 8.34 8.24
CA THR A 95 -2.45 9.12 8.19
C THR A 95 -3.28 8.84 6.94
N LYS A 96 -2.63 8.41 5.85
CA LYS A 96 -3.28 8.09 4.57
C LYS A 96 -3.43 6.59 4.43
N VAL A 97 -4.58 6.07 4.87
CA VAL A 97 -4.84 4.63 4.97
C VAL A 97 -5.93 4.24 3.98
N PHE A 98 -5.60 3.35 3.05
CA PHE A 98 -6.47 2.88 1.99
C PHE A 98 -6.58 1.35 2.00
N GLU A 99 -7.61 0.84 1.33
CA GLU A 99 -7.87 -0.59 1.20
C GLU A 99 -8.45 -0.86 -0.19
N ILE A 100 -7.91 -1.90 -0.85
CA ILE A 100 -8.37 -2.39 -2.15
C ILE A 100 -8.82 -3.85 -2.02
N ARG A 101 -9.82 -4.26 -2.81
CA ARG A 101 -10.41 -5.61 -2.81
C ARG A 101 -10.08 -6.43 -4.05
N SER A 102 -9.41 -5.82 -5.02
CA SER A 102 -8.72 -6.42 -6.14
C SER A 102 -7.37 -5.71 -6.32
N THR A 103 -6.37 -6.41 -6.86
CA THR A 103 -5.11 -5.79 -7.27
C THR A 103 -5.36 -4.76 -8.38
N ASP A 104 -6.26 -5.05 -9.32
CA ASP A 104 -6.65 -4.17 -10.44
C ASP A 104 -7.25 -2.82 -10.02
N GLU A 105 -7.62 -2.65 -8.75
CA GLU A 105 -8.06 -1.34 -8.23
C GLU A 105 -6.88 -0.38 -8.01
N LEU A 106 -5.65 -0.89 -7.91
CA LEU A 106 -4.46 -0.08 -7.64
C LEU A 106 -3.94 0.54 -8.94
N THR A 107 -4.56 1.64 -9.34
CA THR A 107 -4.15 2.41 -10.52
C THR A 107 -3.71 3.82 -10.12
N GLU A 108 -2.99 4.49 -11.02
CA GLU A 108 -2.61 5.89 -10.84
C GLU A 108 -3.84 6.79 -10.66
N GLU A 109 -4.88 6.59 -11.47
CA GLU A 109 -6.15 7.33 -11.36
C GLU A 109 -6.80 7.12 -9.99
N TRP A 110 -6.88 5.88 -9.51
CA TRP A 110 -7.47 5.55 -8.22
C TRP A 110 -6.72 6.24 -7.08
N LEU A 111 -5.39 6.15 -7.06
CA LEU A 111 -4.58 6.71 -5.99
C LEU A 111 -4.64 8.24 -6.01
N HIS A 112 -4.61 8.85 -7.19
CA HIS A 112 -4.77 10.29 -7.36
C HIS A 112 -6.12 10.76 -6.82
N GLN A 113 -7.21 10.06 -7.15
CA GLN A 113 -8.54 10.36 -6.63
C GLN A 113 -8.58 10.26 -5.09
N LYS A 114 -7.98 9.22 -4.50
CA LYS A 114 -7.93 9.05 -3.05
C LYS A 114 -7.17 10.19 -2.36
N LEU A 115 -6.08 10.65 -2.96
CA LEU A 115 -5.24 11.72 -2.41
C LEU A 115 -5.88 13.10 -2.54
N GLY A 116 -6.70 13.32 -3.57
CA GLY A 116 -7.46 14.56 -3.74
C GLY A 116 -8.36 14.92 -2.55
N PHE A 117 -8.82 13.93 -1.77
CA PHE A 117 -9.64 14.15 -0.56
C PHE A 117 -8.86 14.70 0.65
N PHE A 118 -7.52 14.76 0.59
CA PHE A 118 -6.66 15.19 1.71
C PHE A 118 -6.05 16.59 1.51
N HIS A 119 -6.71 17.46 0.73
CA HIS A 119 -6.32 18.86 0.53
C HIS A 119 -6.45 19.72 1.79
#